data_AF-S4RCV0-F1
#
_entry.id   AF-S4RCV0-F1
#
_cell.length_a   1.000
_cell.length_b   1.000
_cell.length_c   1.000
_cell.angle_alpha   90.00
_cell.angle_beta   90.00
_cell.angle_gamma   90.00
#
_symmetry.space_group_name_H-M   'P 1'
#
loop_
_entity.id
_entity.type
_entity.pdbx_description
1 polymer ?
#
loop_
_entity_poly.entity_id
_entity_poly.type
_entity_poly.pdbx_seq_one_letter_code
_entity_poly.pdbx_strand_id
1 'polypeptide(L)'
;EVKVFGALVLGVLVAGAQALYSPSDDVIELTASNFNREVVQSNDLWLVEFYAPWCGHCQRLIPEWKKAATALKGIVKLGAVDADEHKGLGSTYNVRGFPTIKIFGINKNKPEDFNGGRTTQGIVDGALGALRSLVKDRLGGKGGSDSGKQNINTFSGNGFCKRKPVSFSIITTNKITFTPSETWIVEFFAPWCGHCKKLEPEWAAAATEVKAQTNGRVKLAAVDATVNQELSNRFGIRGFPTIKVFRKGEDEPQEYQGGRTKSDIVAYALELYTDNAPAPEVVEILNQDVVKKSCEEHQLCIVSILPHILDTGATGRNGYIATLQGMADKYKKKLWGWLWTEAGAQPELEDSLGIGGFGYPAMAAVNARKMKFAILKGSFSESGINEFLRELSVGRGSTAPVKGAALPPIISKEAWDGKDGELPVEDDIDLSDVELDEFDRSEL
;
A
#
# COMPACT_ATOMS: atom_id res chain seq x y z
N GLU A 1 -47.72 -5.43 78.62
CA GLU A 1 -46.54 -6.17 78.11
C GLU A 1 -46.73 -6.46 76.63
N VAL A 2 -45.95 -5.84 75.75
CA VAL A 2 -45.79 -6.32 74.37
C VAL A 2 -44.31 -6.16 74.02
N LYS A 3 -43.66 -7.30 73.80
CA LYS A 3 -42.23 -7.46 73.52
C LYS A 3 -41.90 -6.90 72.12
N VAL A 4 -40.93 -5.99 72.05
CA VAL A 4 -40.29 -5.57 70.80
C VAL A 4 -39.29 -6.65 70.39
N PHE A 5 -39.63 -7.44 69.37
CA PHE A 5 -38.68 -8.35 68.72
C PHE A 5 -37.88 -7.55 67.69
N GLY A 6 -36.60 -7.32 67.98
CA GLY A 6 -35.64 -6.80 67.01
C GLY A 6 -35.27 -7.89 66.01
N ALA A 7 -35.72 -7.75 64.77
CA ALA A 7 -35.26 -8.58 63.65
C ALA A 7 -33.93 -8.01 63.13
N LEU A 8 -32.85 -8.73 63.41
CA LEU A 8 -31.51 -8.46 62.89
C LEU A 8 -31.46 -8.92 61.42
N VAL A 9 -31.65 -7.99 60.49
CA VAL A 9 -31.48 -8.25 59.06
C VAL A 9 -29.99 -8.36 58.76
N LEU A 10 -29.51 -9.58 58.63
CA LEU A 10 -28.16 -9.91 58.18
C LEU A 10 -28.06 -9.52 56.69
N GLY A 11 -27.53 -8.34 56.40
CA GLY A 11 -27.23 -7.91 55.04
C GLY A 11 -26.13 -8.78 54.44
N VAL A 12 -26.50 -9.72 53.58
CA VAL A 12 -25.55 -10.43 52.70
C VAL A 12 -25.06 -9.42 51.67
N LEU A 13 -23.88 -8.85 51.90
CA LEU A 13 -23.10 -8.15 50.89
C LEU A 13 -22.67 -9.18 49.84
N VAL A 14 -23.47 -9.29 48.77
CA VAL A 14 -23.01 -9.93 47.53
C VAL A 14 -21.97 -8.99 46.93
N ALA A 15 -20.70 -9.27 47.18
CA ALA A 15 -19.60 -8.65 46.47
C ALA A 15 -19.66 -9.12 45.01
N GLY A 16 -20.36 -8.35 44.17
CA GLY A 16 -20.34 -8.58 42.72
C GLY A 16 -18.92 -8.35 42.19
N ALA A 17 -18.28 -9.40 41.70
CA ALA A 17 -17.05 -9.27 40.92
C ALA A 17 -17.34 -8.37 39.71
N GLN A 18 -16.64 -7.23 39.64
CA GLN A 18 -16.76 -6.34 38.50
C GLN A 18 -15.92 -6.91 37.36
N ALA A 19 -16.57 -7.54 36.38
CA ALA A 19 -15.92 -7.95 35.15
C ALA A 19 -15.34 -6.72 34.43
N LEU A 20 -14.08 -6.79 34.00
CA LEU A 20 -13.40 -5.70 33.29
C LEU A 20 -13.89 -5.56 31.82
N TYR A 21 -14.56 -6.59 31.32
CA TYR A 21 -15.05 -6.71 29.95
C TYR A 21 -16.55 -7.01 29.97
N SER A 22 -17.28 -6.43 29.03
CA SER A 22 -18.74 -6.54 28.87
C SER A 22 -19.08 -7.41 27.66
N PRO A 23 -20.23 -8.10 27.64
CA PRO A 23 -20.73 -8.80 26.45
C PRO A 23 -20.90 -7.92 25.21
N SER A 24 -20.92 -6.59 25.36
CA SER A 24 -20.96 -5.63 24.26
C SER A 24 -19.60 -5.34 23.61
N ASP A 25 -18.50 -5.76 24.24
CA ASP A 25 -17.15 -5.59 23.70
C ASP A 25 -16.83 -6.72 22.70
N ASP A 26 -15.88 -6.46 21.78
CA ASP A 26 -15.36 -7.51 20.88
C ASP A 26 -14.37 -8.47 21.59
N VAL A 27 -14.14 -8.29 22.89
CA VAL A 27 -13.31 -9.16 23.74
C VAL A 27 -14.18 -10.28 24.29
N ILE A 28 -13.78 -11.53 24.06
CA ILE A 28 -14.53 -12.70 24.51
C ILE A 28 -14.16 -13.03 25.95
N GLU A 29 -15.13 -13.01 26.86
CA GLU A 29 -14.90 -13.44 28.23
C GLU A 29 -14.75 -14.98 28.29
N LEU A 30 -13.62 -15.41 28.85
CA LEU A 30 -13.24 -16.80 28.91
C LEU A 30 -13.18 -17.26 30.38
N THR A 31 -13.88 -18.35 30.67
CA THR A 31 -13.98 -18.96 31.98
C THR A 31 -13.59 -20.44 31.90
N ALA A 32 -13.44 -21.10 33.03
CA ALA A 32 -13.11 -22.53 33.06
C ALA A 32 -14.12 -23.40 32.29
N SER A 33 -15.38 -22.97 32.15
CA SER A 33 -16.44 -23.75 31.49
C SER A 33 -16.45 -23.62 29.96
N ASN A 34 -15.96 -22.50 29.40
CA ASN A 34 -15.97 -22.26 27.95
C ASN A 34 -14.57 -22.34 27.31
N PHE A 35 -13.49 -22.19 28.07
CA PHE A 35 -12.13 -22.06 27.53
C PHE A 35 -11.73 -23.21 26.60
N ASN A 36 -12.08 -24.44 26.97
CA ASN A 36 -11.75 -25.61 26.15
C ASN A 36 -12.45 -25.55 24.78
N ARG A 37 -13.76 -25.28 24.77
CA ARG A 37 -14.55 -25.17 23.54
C ARG A 37 -14.11 -23.99 22.67
N GLU A 38 -13.97 -22.81 23.27
CA GLU A 38 -13.71 -21.58 22.53
C GLU A 38 -12.26 -21.50 22.04
N VAL A 39 -11.29 -21.86 22.90
CA VAL A 39 -9.85 -21.69 22.60
C VAL A 39 -9.21 -23.00 22.17
N VAL A 40 -9.31 -24.06 22.96
CA VAL A 40 -8.51 -25.29 22.76
C VAL A 40 -9.00 -26.10 21.57
N GLN A 41 -10.31 -26.16 21.34
CA GLN A 41 -10.92 -26.88 20.21
C GLN A 41 -11.05 -26.03 18.94
N SER A 42 -10.76 -24.73 19.03
CA SER A 42 -10.85 -23.82 17.89
C SER A 42 -9.62 -23.89 16.99
N ASN A 43 -9.86 -23.81 15.67
CA ASN A 43 -8.81 -23.66 14.67
C ASN A 43 -8.30 -22.22 14.56
N ASP A 44 -8.97 -21.26 15.20
CA ASP A 44 -8.65 -19.83 15.10
C ASP A 44 -7.39 -19.49 15.90
N LEU A 45 -6.71 -18.40 15.54
CA LEU A 45 -5.66 -17.84 16.38
C LEU A 45 -6.30 -17.08 17.54
N TRP A 46 -5.83 -17.34 18.76
CA TRP A 46 -6.33 -16.71 19.97
C TRP A 46 -5.22 -15.95 20.70
N LEU A 47 -5.51 -14.72 21.11
CA LEU A 47 -4.73 -13.99 22.09
C LEU A 47 -5.57 -13.89 23.36
N VAL A 48 -5.05 -14.40 24.48
CA VAL A 48 -5.78 -14.44 25.74
C VAL A 48 -5.02 -13.63 26.78
N GLU A 49 -5.66 -12.60 27.32
CA GLU A 49 -5.21 -11.89 28.51
C GLU A 49 -5.66 -12.62 29.77
N PHE A 50 -4.71 -12.91 30.66
CA PHE A 50 -4.98 -13.34 32.03
C PHE A 50 -4.79 -12.14 32.95
N TYR A 51 -5.86 -11.72 33.62
CA TYR A 51 -5.91 -10.51 34.42
C TYR A 51 -6.46 -10.76 35.83
N ALA A 52 -6.40 -9.72 36.68
CA ALA A 52 -7.12 -9.64 37.94
C ALA A 52 -7.82 -8.26 38.07
N PRO A 53 -9.07 -8.17 38.55
CA PRO A 53 -9.85 -6.91 38.55
C PRO A 53 -9.21 -5.78 39.34
N TRP A 54 -8.49 -6.12 40.42
CA TRP A 54 -7.79 -5.18 41.29
C TRP A 54 -6.43 -4.72 40.75
N CYS A 55 -5.95 -5.30 39.64
CA CYS A 55 -4.63 -4.98 39.11
C CYS A 55 -4.66 -3.71 38.24
N GLY A 56 -4.05 -2.62 38.73
CA GLY A 56 -3.98 -1.36 37.99
C GLY A 56 -3.26 -1.44 36.63
N HIS A 57 -2.40 -2.44 36.41
CA HIS A 57 -1.77 -2.66 35.10
C HIS A 57 -2.73 -3.30 34.10
N CYS A 58 -3.63 -4.17 34.57
CA CYS A 58 -4.71 -4.74 33.76
C CYS A 58 -5.71 -3.65 33.38
N GLN A 59 -6.09 -2.80 34.35
CA GLN A 59 -7.03 -1.69 34.12
C GLN A 59 -6.55 -0.73 33.02
N ARG A 60 -5.24 -0.44 32.95
CA ARG A 60 -4.65 0.38 31.88
C ARG A 60 -4.62 -0.31 30.51
N LEU A 61 -4.64 -1.64 30.49
CA LEU A 61 -4.62 -2.42 29.26
C LEU A 61 -6.01 -2.51 28.61
N ILE A 62 -7.09 -2.46 29.40
CA ILE A 62 -8.48 -2.54 28.92
C ILE A 62 -8.76 -1.73 27.65
N PRO A 63 -8.51 -0.40 27.58
CA PRO A 63 -8.87 0.37 26.38
C PRO A 63 -8.08 -0.06 25.14
N GLU A 64 -6.82 -0.47 25.31
CA GLU A 64 -5.98 -0.92 24.20
C GLU A 64 -6.33 -2.36 23.77
N TRP A 65 -6.69 -3.21 24.72
CA TRP A 65 -7.16 -4.58 24.46
C TRP A 65 -8.49 -4.59 23.70
N LYS A 66 -9.44 -3.73 24.12
CA LYS A 66 -10.73 -3.56 23.42
C LYS A 66 -10.55 -3.06 21.99
N LYS A 67 -9.75 -2.01 21.78
CA LYS A 67 -9.45 -1.49 20.43
C LYS A 67 -8.79 -2.56 19.56
N ALA A 68 -7.85 -3.31 20.11
CA ALA A 68 -7.18 -4.39 19.37
C ALA A 68 -8.17 -5.51 19.00
N ALA A 69 -9.10 -5.86 19.89
CA ALA A 69 -10.13 -6.86 19.64
C ALA A 69 -11.07 -6.42 18.50
N THR A 70 -11.50 -5.16 18.50
CA THR A 70 -12.30 -4.58 17.42
C THR A 70 -11.52 -4.54 16.10
N ALA A 71 -10.25 -4.12 16.11
CA ALA A 71 -9.43 -4.05 14.90
C ALA A 71 -9.13 -5.42 14.28
N LEU A 72 -9.03 -6.47 15.10
CA LEU A 72 -8.72 -7.84 14.67
C LEU A 72 -9.96 -8.71 14.50
N LYS A 73 -11.16 -8.14 14.65
CA LYS A 73 -12.43 -8.87 14.56
C LYS A 73 -12.52 -9.62 13.23
N GLY A 74 -12.79 -10.92 13.32
CA GLY A 74 -12.85 -11.82 12.16
C GLY A 74 -11.50 -12.32 11.63
N ILE A 75 -10.38 -11.85 12.17
CA ILE A 75 -9.02 -12.25 11.78
C ILE A 75 -8.34 -13.02 12.91
N VAL A 76 -8.33 -12.46 14.13
CA VAL A 76 -7.73 -13.04 15.33
C VAL A 76 -8.68 -12.83 16.50
N LYS A 77 -8.93 -13.87 17.30
CA LYS A 77 -9.84 -13.79 18.45
C LYS A 77 -9.07 -13.32 19.69
N LEU A 78 -9.61 -12.30 20.36
CA LEU A 78 -9.07 -11.82 21.62
C LEU A 78 -10.01 -12.22 22.75
N GLY A 79 -9.44 -12.87 23.76
CA GLY A 79 -10.16 -13.28 24.96
C GLY A 79 -9.54 -12.73 26.23
N ALA A 80 -10.33 -12.70 27.29
CA ALA A 80 -9.88 -12.28 28.61
C ALA A 80 -10.34 -13.29 29.67
N VAL A 81 -9.44 -13.65 30.58
CA VAL A 81 -9.66 -14.58 31.68
C VAL A 81 -9.36 -13.87 32.98
N ASP A 82 -10.34 -13.80 33.88
CA ASP A 82 -10.08 -13.46 35.28
C ASP A 82 -9.37 -14.65 35.95
N ALA A 83 -8.05 -14.53 36.11
CA ALA A 83 -7.23 -15.57 36.72
C ALA A 83 -7.12 -15.42 38.24
N ASP A 84 -7.69 -14.36 38.83
CA ASP A 84 -7.86 -14.26 40.28
C ASP A 84 -9.10 -15.05 40.73
N GLU A 85 -10.18 -15.01 39.95
CA GLU A 85 -11.35 -15.85 40.14
C GLU A 85 -11.08 -17.30 39.67
N HIS A 86 -10.52 -17.49 38.48
CA HIS A 86 -10.24 -18.80 37.90
C HIS A 86 -8.78 -19.24 38.06
N LYS A 87 -8.30 -19.31 39.31
CA LYS A 87 -6.90 -19.64 39.65
C LYS A 87 -6.38 -20.94 39.03
N GLY A 88 -7.24 -21.95 38.86
CA GLY A 88 -6.87 -23.22 38.23
C GLY A 88 -6.49 -23.06 36.75
N LEU A 89 -7.20 -22.18 36.02
CA LEU A 89 -6.93 -21.91 34.62
C LEU A 89 -5.64 -21.09 34.45
N GLY A 90 -5.44 -20.07 35.30
CA GLY A 90 -4.17 -19.31 35.35
C GLY A 90 -2.97 -20.21 35.70
N SER A 91 -3.12 -21.12 36.66
CA SER A 91 -2.08 -22.08 37.05
C SER A 91 -1.73 -23.06 35.94
N THR A 92 -2.73 -23.57 35.20
CA THR A 92 -2.55 -24.49 34.06
C THR A 92 -1.61 -23.91 33.02
N TYR A 93 -1.71 -22.60 32.76
CA TYR A 93 -0.86 -21.91 31.80
C TYR A 93 0.35 -21.20 32.43
N ASN A 94 0.68 -21.50 33.68
CA ASN A 94 1.83 -20.94 34.41
C ASN A 94 1.82 -19.40 34.43
N VAL A 95 0.65 -18.79 34.67
CA VAL A 95 0.52 -17.35 34.89
C VAL A 95 1.02 -17.03 36.29
N ARG A 96 2.07 -16.21 36.39
CA ARG A 96 2.73 -15.84 37.66
C ARG A 96 2.52 -14.39 38.07
N GLY A 97 1.88 -13.60 37.22
CA GLY A 97 1.63 -12.19 37.45
C GLY A 97 0.67 -11.62 36.41
N PHE A 98 0.12 -10.44 36.71
CA PHE A 98 -0.93 -9.83 35.90
C PHE A 98 -0.50 -8.44 35.36
N PRO A 99 -0.94 -8.06 34.14
CA PRO A 99 -1.55 -8.94 33.13
C PRO A 99 -0.48 -9.83 32.47
N THR A 100 -0.85 -11.05 32.11
CA THR A 100 -0.05 -11.94 31.24
C THR A 100 -0.87 -12.25 30.00
N ILE A 101 -0.29 -12.06 28.81
CA ILE A 101 -0.97 -12.35 27.55
C ILE A 101 -0.32 -13.59 26.93
N LYS A 102 -1.16 -14.51 26.45
CA LYS A 102 -0.71 -15.73 25.78
C LYS A 102 -1.29 -15.86 24.38
N ILE A 103 -0.48 -16.38 23.46
CA ILE A 103 -0.85 -16.66 22.08
C ILE A 103 -1.09 -18.16 21.92
N PHE A 104 -2.28 -18.50 21.45
CA PHE A 104 -2.76 -19.85 21.23
C PHE A 104 -2.83 -20.13 19.72
N GLY A 105 -1.70 -20.58 19.15
CA GLY A 105 -1.52 -20.93 17.73
C GLY A 105 -2.07 -22.31 17.35
N ILE A 106 -1.46 -23.02 16.40
CA ILE A 106 -1.95 -24.35 15.96
C ILE A 106 -1.94 -25.35 17.12
N ASN A 107 -0.85 -25.41 17.87
CA ASN A 107 -0.77 -26.26 19.05
C ASN A 107 -1.29 -25.53 20.28
N LYS A 108 -2.58 -25.65 20.53
CA LYS A 108 -3.27 -25.04 21.68
C LYS A 108 -2.75 -25.50 23.05
N ASN A 109 -2.05 -26.64 23.11
CA ASN A 109 -1.48 -27.18 24.34
C ASN A 109 -0.11 -26.56 24.70
N LYS A 110 0.49 -25.78 23.80
CA LYS A 110 1.77 -25.10 24.03
C LYS A 110 1.65 -23.61 23.67
N PRO A 111 0.84 -22.84 24.40
CA PRO A 111 0.71 -21.41 24.15
C PRO A 111 2.01 -20.67 24.46
N GLU A 112 2.27 -19.63 23.68
CA GLU A 112 3.47 -18.80 23.81
C GLU A 112 3.16 -17.51 24.58
N ASP A 113 4.13 -17.01 25.34
CA ASP A 113 3.99 -15.74 26.03
C ASP A 113 4.13 -14.57 25.04
N PHE A 114 3.15 -13.65 25.05
CA PHE A 114 3.26 -12.42 24.29
C PHE A 114 4.16 -11.43 25.03
N ASN A 115 5.30 -11.12 24.42
CA ASN A 115 6.30 -10.19 24.95
C ASN A 115 6.33 -8.84 24.20
N GLY A 116 5.33 -8.57 23.35
CA GLY A 116 5.23 -7.34 22.59
C GLY A 116 4.73 -6.15 23.43
N GLY A 117 4.71 -4.96 22.81
CA GLY A 117 4.19 -3.75 23.43
C GLY A 117 2.70 -3.88 23.78
N ARG A 118 2.31 -3.42 24.97
CA ARG A 118 0.93 -3.45 25.49
C ARG A 118 0.08 -2.25 25.03
N THR A 119 0.37 -1.74 23.84
CA THR A 119 -0.41 -0.72 23.13
C THR A 119 -1.26 -1.40 22.06
N THR A 120 -2.32 -0.75 21.57
CA THR A 120 -3.18 -1.30 20.51
C THR A 120 -2.34 -1.75 19.32
N GLN A 121 -1.41 -0.91 18.86
CA GLN A 121 -0.53 -1.23 17.74
C GLN A 121 0.38 -2.43 18.04
N GLY A 122 1.00 -2.48 19.23
CA GLY A 122 1.88 -3.59 19.60
C GLY A 122 1.14 -4.93 19.71
N ILE A 123 -0.11 -4.92 20.17
CA ILE A 123 -0.98 -6.09 20.23
C ILE A 123 -1.37 -6.53 18.81
N VAL A 124 -1.78 -5.60 17.94
CA VAL A 124 -2.12 -5.88 16.54
C VAL A 124 -0.92 -6.44 15.77
N ASP A 125 0.25 -5.82 15.90
CA ASP A 125 1.47 -6.29 15.23
C ASP A 125 1.86 -7.69 15.71
N GLY A 126 1.76 -7.95 17.01
CA GLY A 126 1.98 -9.27 17.59
C GLY A 126 1.00 -10.33 17.07
N ALA A 127 -0.30 -9.98 17.01
CA ALA A 127 -1.34 -10.85 16.49
C ALA A 127 -1.11 -11.18 15.00
N LEU A 128 -0.77 -10.19 14.18
CA LEU A 128 -0.44 -10.38 12.77
C LEU A 128 0.85 -11.20 12.58
N GLY A 129 1.85 -11.02 13.44
CA GLY A 129 3.06 -11.85 13.48
C GLY A 129 2.74 -13.32 13.76
N ALA A 130 1.94 -13.57 14.80
CA ALA A 130 1.48 -14.92 15.14
C ALA A 130 0.61 -15.53 14.03
N LEU A 131 -0.25 -14.73 13.38
CA LEU A 131 -1.06 -15.17 12.24
C LEU A 131 -0.21 -15.57 11.04
N ARG A 132 0.84 -14.81 10.73
CA ARG A 132 1.79 -15.18 9.67
C ARG A 132 2.50 -16.50 9.99
N SER A 133 2.90 -16.72 11.25
CA SER A 133 3.46 -18.02 11.67
C SER A 133 2.44 -19.14 11.50
N LEU A 134 1.20 -18.91 11.93
CA LEU A 134 0.10 -19.87 11.77
C LEU A 134 -0.13 -20.24 10.30
N VAL A 135 -0.17 -19.25 9.40
CA VAL A 135 -0.33 -19.47 7.96
C VAL A 135 0.85 -20.26 7.40
N LYS A 136 2.08 -19.93 7.80
CA LYS A 136 3.28 -20.66 7.39
C LYS A 136 3.26 -22.12 7.84
N ASP A 137 2.85 -22.38 9.07
CA ASP A 137 2.75 -23.74 9.63
C ASP A 137 1.64 -24.55 8.96
N ARG A 138 0.54 -23.90 8.55
CA ARG A 138 -0.53 -24.54 7.75
C ARG A 138 -0.07 -24.88 6.33
N LEU A 139 0.75 -24.02 5.72
CA LEU A 139 1.35 -24.28 4.41
C LEU A 139 2.46 -25.35 4.47
N GLY A 140 3.17 -25.44 5.60
CA GLY A 140 4.25 -26.38 5.86
C GLY A 140 3.79 -27.61 6.64
N GLY A 141 2.98 -28.47 6.02
CA GLY A 141 2.51 -29.70 6.65
C GLY A 141 3.64 -30.61 7.18
N LYS A 142 3.54 -30.93 8.48
CA LYS A 142 4.09 -32.11 9.20
C LYS A 142 5.59 -32.08 9.56
N GLY A 143 5.86 -32.02 10.88
CA GLY A 143 7.12 -32.48 11.46
C GLY A 143 7.47 -31.94 12.85
N GLY A 144 7.00 -32.62 13.90
CA GLY A 144 7.78 -32.88 15.12
C GLY A 144 8.14 -31.71 16.06
N SER A 145 7.53 -31.76 17.25
CA SER A 145 7.98 -31.09 18.48
C SER A 145 9.49 -31.26 18.73
N ASP A 146 10.20 -30.18 19.05
CA ASP A 146 11.20 -30.25 20.10
C ASP A 146 11.10 -29.05 21.06
N SER A 147 11.23 -29.37 22.33
CA SER A 147 11.09 -28.51 23.48
C SER A 147 12.45 -28.43 24.13
N GLY A 148 13.18 -27.35 23.87
CA GLY A 148 14.43 -27.04 24.55
C GLY A 148 14.40 -25.61 25.08
N LYS A 149 13.91 -25.42 26.31
CA LYS A 149 14.38 -24.31 27.14
C LYS A 149 15.86 -24.57 27.42
N GLN A 150 16.73 -23.58 27.30
CA GLN A 150 17.58 -23.11 28.40
C GLN A 150 18.41 -21.89 27.98
N ASN A 151 18.60 -21.04 28.98
CA ASN A 151 19.29 -19.77 29.01
C ASN A 151 20.81 -19.91 28.85
N ILE A 152 21.41 -18.89 28.23
CA ILE A 152 22.60 -18.14 28.66
C ILE A 152 23.76 -18.98 29.24
N ASN A 153 24.84 -19.15 28.47
CA ASN A 153 26.12 -18.50 28.74
C ASN A 153 27.26 -18.95 27.79
N THR A 154 28.10 -17.96 27.46
CA THR A 154 29.53 -18.05 27.12
C THR A 154 29.95 -18.64 25.77
N PHE A 155 30.70 -17.80 25.05
CA PHE A 155 31.68 -18.12 24.01
C PHE A 155 32.39 -19.47 24.22
N SER A 156 32.47 -20.29 23.17
CA SER A 156 33.74 -20.68 22.53
C SER A 156 33.52 -21.68 21.39
N GLY A 157 34.23 -21.48 20.27
CA GLY A 157 34.74 -22.59 19.46
C GLY A 157 33.86 -23.15 18.33
N ASN A 158 34.08 -22.61 17.14
CA ASN A 158 34.17 -23.27 15.83
C ASN A 158 33.28 -24.50 15.51
N GLY A 159 32.40 -24.32 14.53
CA GLY A 159 31.84 -25.40 13.72
C GLY A 159 30.76 -24.93 12.73
N PHE A 160 31.17 -24.57 11.51
CA PHE A 160 30.29 -24.39 10.34
C PHE A 160 29.38 -25.64 10.14
N CYS A 161 28.06 -25.55 9.89
CA CYS A 161 27.48 -25.19 8.59
C CYS A 161 25.94 -24.99 8.61
N LYS A 162 25.51 -23.84 8.05
CA LYS A 162 24.36 -23.56 7.15
C LYS A 162 22.95 -24.14 7.44
N ARG A 163 21.98 -23.26 7.75
CA ARG A 163 20.64 -23.18 7.08
C ARG A 163 20.16 -21.71 6.98
N LYS A 164 19.53 -21.39 5.85
CA LYS A 164 19.29 -20.05 5.25
C LYS A 164 18.20 -19.21 5.98
N PRO A 165 18.28 -17.87 5.97
CA PRO A 165 17.17 -16.99 6.33
C PRO A 165 16.30 -16.64 5.10
N VAL A 166 14.97 -16.62 5.29
CA VAL A 166 14.02 -16.08 4.30
C VAL A 166 13.79 -14.60 4.62
N SER A 167 14.21 -13.77 3.67
CA SER A 167 14.11 -12.32 3.52
C SER A 167 13.01 -11.59 4.30
N PHE A 168 13.42 -10.85 5.34
CA PHE A 168 12.87 -9.52 5.60
C PHE A 168 13.73 -8.52 4.83
N SER A 169 13.14 -7.46 4.28
CA SER A 169 13.85 -6.48 3.45
C SER A 169 14.72 -5.50 4.26
N ILE A 170 15.46 -6.00 5.25
CA ILE A 170 16.81 -5.51 5.51
C ILE A 170 17.68 -6.51 4.76
N ILE A 171 18.27 -6.09 3.66
CA ILE A 171 19.28 -6.91 2.97
C ILE A 171 20.56 -6.88 3.81
N THR A 172 20.57 -7.62 4.91
CA THR A 172 21.80 -8.05 5.58
C THR A 172 22.34 -9.21 4.77
N THR A 173 22.82 -8.94 3.56
CA THR A 173 23.51 -9.94 2.74
C THR A 173 24.90 -9.45 2.42
N ASN A 174 25.89 -10.32 2.59
CA ASN A 174 27.28 -10.08 2.14
C ASN A 174 27.42 -10.15 0.60
N LYS A 175 26.30 -10.09 -0.14
CA LYS A 175 26.25 -10.08 -1.61
C LYS A 175 25.06 -9.23 -2.08
N ILE A 176 25.17 -7.91 -1.89
CA ILE A 176 24.31 -6.99 -2.62
C ILE A 176 24.79 -6.97 -4.07
N THR A 177 23.96 -7.46 -4.97
CA THR A 177 24.16 -7.23 -6.41
C THR A 177 23.37 -5.97 -6.74
N PHE A 178 24.08 -4.86 -6.88
CA PHE A 178 23.49 -3.61 -7.34
C PHE A 178 23.06 -3.80 -8.79
N THR A 179 21.76 -3.96 -9.02
CA THR A 179 21.20 -4.01 -10.37
C THR A 179 21.08 -2.57 -10.88
N PRO A 180 21.58 -2.25 -12.08
CA PRO A 180 21.50 -0.89 -12.64
C PRO A 180 20.08 -0.36 -12.83
N SER A 181 19.06 -1.24 -12.74
CA SER A 181 17.65 -0.95 -12.95
C SER A 181 16.90 -0.46 -11.70
N GLU A 182 17.51 -0.46 -10.52
CA GLU A 182 16.85 -0.16 -9.24
C GLU A 182 17.58 0.91 -8.43
N THR A 183 16.84 1.74 -7.69
CA THR A 183 17.43 2.76 -6.81
C THR A 183 17.62 2.21 -5.40
N TRP A 184 18.85 2.29 -4.88
CA TRP A 184 19.20 1.82 -3.54
C TRP A 184 19.71 2.95 -2.66
N ILE A 185 19.26 2.96 -1.40
CA ILE A 185 19.84 3.76 -0.33
C ILE A 185 20.46 2.78 0.66
N VAL A 186 21.78 2.83 0.82
CA VAL A 186 22.53 1.83 1.59
C VAL A 186 23.23 2.50 2.76
N GLU A 187 22.90 2.06 3.96
CA GLU A 187 23.66 2.36 5.17
C GLU A 187 24.85 1.40 5.29
N PHE A 188 26.06 1.95 5.45
CA PHE A 188 27.23 1.21 5.87
C PHE A 188 27.44 1.44 7.36
N PHE A 189 27.35 0.35 8.14
CA PHE A 189 27.38 0.40 9.60
C PHE A 189 28.43 -0.54 10.20
N ALA A 190 28.71 -0.34 11.49
CA ALA A 190 29.52 -1.25 12.30
C ALA A 190 28.75 -1.66 13.57
N PRO A 191 28.75 -2.94 13.98
CA PRO A 191 27.95 -3.44 15.11
C PRO A 191 28.28 -2.79 16.47
N TRP A 192 29.49 -2.27 16.62
CA TRP A 192 29.97 -1.61 17.83
C TRP A 192 29.72 -0.09 17.84
N CYS A 193 29.26 0.50 16.73
CA CYS A 193 29.07 1.94 16.63
C CYS A 193 27.75 2.39 17.29
N GLY A 194 27.84 3.24 18.32
CA GLY A 194 26.68 3.78 19.03
C GLY A 194 25.74 4.60 18.15
N HIS A 195 26.27 5.36 17.18
CA HIS A 195 25.44 6.13 16.24
C HIS A 195 24.67 5.23 15.26
N CYS A 196 25.24 4.09 14.86
CA CYS A 196 24.55 3.11 14.02
C CYS A 196 23.39 2.46 14.79
N LYS A 197 23.62 2.05 16.05
CA LYS A 197 22.56 1.49 16.91
C LYS A 197 21.38 2.45 17.12
N LYS A 198 21.65 3.76 17.14
CA LYS A 198 20.59 4.77 17.24
C LYS A 198 19.82 4.95 15.93
N LEU A 199 20.48 4.79 14.78
CA LEU A 199 19.86 4.91 13.46
C LEU A 199 19.06 3.66 13.07
N GLU A 200 19.48 2.48 13.52
CA GLU A 200 18.85 1.19 13.21
C GLU A 200 17.30 1.17 13.31
N PRO A 201 16.65 1.63 14.40
CA PRO A 201 15.19 1.64 14.48
C PRO A 201 14.54 2.62 13.47
N GLU A 202 15.14 3.78 13.25
CA GLU A 202 14.67 4.78 12.27
C GLU A 202 14.81 4.24 10.84
N TRP A 203 15.93 3.57 10.55
CA TRP A 203 16.25 2.98 9.25
C TRP A 203 15.30 1.83 8.90
N ALA A 204 15.05 0.91 9.85
CA ALA A 204 14.13 -0.20 9.65
C ALA A 204 12.68 0.27 9.43
N ALA A 205 12.25 1.29 10.17
CA ALA A 205 10.94 1.89 9.99
C ALA A 205 10.82 2.60 8.63
N ALA A 206 11.83 3.37 8.23
CA ALA A 206 11.89 4.02 6.93
C ALA A 206 11.88 3.01 5.78
N ALA A 207 12.66 1.92 5.89
CA ALA A 207 12.73 0.88 4.87
C ALA A 207 11.36 0.23 4.61
N THR A 208 10.60 -0.02 5.68
CA THR A 208 9.25 -0.60 5.59
C THR A 208 8.29 0.37 4.89
N GLU A 209 8.31 1.64 5.29
CA GLU A 209 7.42 2.66 4.73
C GLU A 209 7.76 2.98 3.27
N VAL A 210 9.04 3.16 2.95
CA VAL A 210 9.50 3.39 1.57
C VAL A 210 9.12 2.22 0.67
N LYS A 211 9.30 0.98 1.12
CA LYS A 211 8.90 -0.20 0.35
C LYS A 211 7.40 -0.19 0.04
N ALA A 212 6.56 0.18 1.02
CA ALA A 212 5.12 0.26 0.84
C ALA A 212 4.72 1.41 -0.12
N GLN A 213 5.28 2.61 0.06
CA GLN A 213 4.88 3.79 -0.73
C GLN A 213 5.45 3.79 -2.15
N THR A 214 6.62 3.20 -2.37
CA THR A 214 7.27 3.14 -3.70
C THR A 214 7.01 1.83 -4.42
N ASN A 215 6.16 0.96 -3.87
CA ASN A 215 5.93 -0.41 -4.34
C ASN A 215 7.24 -1.17 -4.60
N GLY A 216 8.24 -0.97 -3.73
CA GLY A 216 9.57 -1.60 -3.80
C GLY A 216 10.52 -1.06 -4.89
N ARG A 217 10.22 0.06 -5.55
CA ARG A 217 11.09 0.66 -6.57
C ARG A 217 12.28 1.43 -5.97
N VAL A 218 12.14 1.94 -4.74
CA VAL A 218 13.27 2.44 -3.95
C VAL A 218 13.48 1.48 -2.78
N LYS A 219 14.73 1.06 -2.60
CA LYS A 219 15.09 0.04 -1.60
C LYS A 219 16.10 0.59 -0.62
N LEU A 220 15.87 0.32 0.67
CA LEU A 220 16.82 0.60 1.72
C LEU A 220 17.57 -0.70 2.07
N ALA A 221 18.88 -0.61 2.26
CA ALA A 221 19.71 -1.71 2.71
C ALA A 221 20.66 -1.24 3.81
N ALA A 222 21.12 -2.19 4.63
CA ALA A 222 22.13 -1.96 5.64
C ALA A 222 23.24 -3.01 5.47
N VAL A 223 24.48 -2.56 5.35
CA VAL A 223 25.67 -3.38 5.12
C VAL A 223 26.60 -3.25 6.31
N ASP A 224 26.91 -4.38 6.93
CA ASP A 224 27.99 -4.44 7.91
C ASP A 224 29.32 -4.30 7.17
N ALA A 225 29.91 -3.11 7.30
CA ALA A 225 31.15 -2.73 6.65
C ALA A 225 32.39 -3.36 7.32
N THR A 226 32.25 -3.90 8.53
CA THR A 226 33.35 -4.56 9.26
C THR A 226 33.65 -5.94 8.68
N VAL A 227 32.62 -6.61 8.16
CA VAL A 227 32.75 -7.92 7.50
C VAL A 227 32.87 -7.79 5.97
N ASN A 228 32.39 -6.70 5.36
CA ASN A 228 32.42 -6.47 3.91
C ASN A 228 33.46 -5.42 3.49
N GLN A 229 34.73 -5.63 3.86
CA GLN A 229 35.81 -4.66 3.64
C GLN A 229 36.06 -4.30 2.17
N GLU A 230 35.85 -5.24 1.24
CA GLU A 230 35.99 -4.99 -0.21
C GLU A 230 34.96 -3.95 -0.70
N LEU A 231 33.70 -4.06 -0.27
CA LEU A 231 32.66 -3.08 -0.58
C LEU A 231 32.95 -1.73 0.08
N SER A 232 33.42 -1.74 1.33
CA SER A 232 33.82 -0.52 2.06
C SER A 232 34.94 0.22 1.33
N ASN A 233 35.95 -0.50 0.83
CA ASN A 233 37.05 0.09 0.08
C ASN A 233 36.59 0.61 -1.28
N ARG A 234 35.78 -0.18 -2.01
CA ARG A 234 35.25 0.20 -3.33
C ARG A 234 34.45 1.50 -3.30
N PHE A 235 33.65 1.71 -2.24
CA PHE A 235 32.81 2.89 -2.10
C PHE A 235 33.37 3.96 -1.15
N GLY A 236 34.63 3.82 -0.75
CA GLY A 236 35.35 4.83 0.03
C GLY A 236 34.78 5.10 1.43
N ILE A 237 34.28 4.07 2.12
CA ILE A 237 33.68 4.20 3.45
C ILE A 237 34.79 4.35 4.50
N ARG A 238 34.90 5.54 5.09
CA ARG A 238 35.94 5.90 6.07
C ARG A 238 35.44 6.03 7.51
N GLY A 239 34.13 6.00 7.72
CA GLY A 239 33.50 6.17 9.02
C GLY A 239 32.09 5.59 9.05
N PHE A 240 31.49 5.54 10.23
CA PHE A 240 30.16 4.95 10.44
C PHE A 240 29.26 5.85 11.29
N PRO A 241 27.94 5.93 10.99
CA PRO A 241 27.29 5.40 9.79
C PRO A 241 27.54 6.30 8.56
N THR A 242 27.79 5.70 7.41
CA THR A 242 27.85 6.39 6.11
C THR A 242 26.73 5.86 5.23
N ILE A 243 25.94 6.75 4.62
CA ILE A 243 24.83 6.38 3.76
C ILE A 243 25.16 6.76 2.32
N LYS A 244 25.06 5.80 1.40
CA LYS A 244 25.28 6.01 -0.03
C LYS A 244 24.02 5.72 -0.82
N VAL A 245 23.82 6.47 -1.89
CA VAL A 245 22.65 6.43 -2.76
C VAL A 245 23.10 5.98 -4.14
N PHE A 246 22.58 4.84 -4.58
CA PHE A 246 22.83 4.26 -5.89
C PHE A 246 21.60 4.53 -6.74
N ARG A 247 21.71 5.46 -7.69
CA ARG A 247 20.61 5.83 -8.57
C ARG A 247 20.61 4.93 -9.80
N LYS A 248 19.42 4.74 -10.37
CA LYS A 248 19.25 3.99 -11.61
C LYS A 248 19.99 4.70 -12.76
N GLY A 249 20.92 4.01 -13.42
CA GLY A 249 21.66 4.56 -14.56
C GLY A 249 22.81 5.51 -14.22
N GLU A 250 23.16 5.68 -12.94
CA GLU A 250 24.38 6.39 -12.52
C GLU A 250 25.44 5.36 -12.08
N ASP A 251 26.68 5.52 -12.54
CA ASP A 251 27.79 4.60 -12.24
C ASP A 251 28.43 4.86 -10.86
N GLU A 252 28.30 6.09 -10.33
CA GLU A 252 28.90 6.48 -9.06
C GLU A 252 27.83 6.76 -7.98
N PRO A 253 27.95 6.19 -6.77
CA PRO A 253 27.01 6.45 -5.70
C PRO A 253 27.24 7.81 -5.04
N GLN A 254 26.15 8.52 -4.79
CA GLN A 254 26.17 9.80 -4.10
C GLN A 254 26.09 9.62 -2.58
N GLU A 255 26.66 10.54 -1.82
CA GLU A 255 26.55 10.50 -0.35
C GLU A 255 25.29 11.21 0.13
N TYR A 256 24.53 10.56 1.01
CA TYR A 256 23.35 11.16 1.60
C TYR A 256 23.73 12.19 2.66
N GLN A 257 23.25 13.42 2.49
CA GLN A 257 23.51 14.56 3.39
C GLN A 257 22.29 14.97 4.23
N GLY A 258 21.19 14.22 4.16
CA GLY A 258 19.97 14.54 4.90
C GLY A 258 19.99 14.08 6.37
N GLY A 259 18.89 14.34 7.07
CA GLY A 259 18.74 13.95 8.47
C GLY A 259 18.62 12.43 8.66
N ARG A 260 18.95 11.96 9.87
CA ARG A 260 18.96 10.53 10.21
C ARG A 260 17.67 10.05 10.89
N THR A 261 16.58 10.79 10.72
CA THR A 261 15.26 10.41 11.22
C THR A 261 14.49 9.64 10.15
N LYS A 262 13.51 8.84 10.57
CA LYS A 262 12.61 8.13 9.67
C LYS A 262 11.98 9.08 8.64
N SER A 263 11.49 10.24 9.07
CA SER A 263 10.82 11.19 8.17
C SER A 263 11.75 11.75 7.10
N ASP A 264 13.00 12.09 7.46
CA ASP A 264 13.97 12.64 6.51
C ASP A 264 14.38 11.60 5.47
N ILE A 265 14.56 10.35 5.91
CA ILE A 265 14.94 9.24 5.05
C ILE A 265 13.78 8.88 4.10
N VAL A 266 12.55 8.82 4.62
CA VAL A 266 11.34 8.56 3.79
C VAL A 266 11.16 9.67 2.77
N ALA A 267 11.22 10.94 3.18
CA ALA A 267 11.04 12.07 2.27
C ALA A 267 12.06 12.04 1.12
N TYR A 268 13.33 11.81 1.44
CA TYR A 268 14.38 11.69 0.43
C TYR A 268 14.20 10.47 -0.49
N ALA A 269 13.79 9.33 0.06
CA ALA A 269 13.50 8.15 -0.75
C ALA A 269 12.30 8.35 -1.70
N LEU A 270 11.29 9.11 -1.27
CA LEU A 270 10.16 9.48 -2.12
C LEU A 270 10.58 10.48 -3.22
N GLU A 271 11.46 11.43 -2.91
CA GLU A 271 12.05 12.32 -3.93
C GLU A 271 12.79 11.51 -5.00
N LEU A 272 13.67 10.59 -4.59
CA LEU A 272 14.36 9.68 -5.50
C LEU A 272 13.40 8.79 -6.31
N TYR A 273 12.29 8.37 -5.70
CA TYR A 273 11.24 7.63 -6.40
C TYR A 273 10.61 8.49 -7.50
N THR A 274 10.29 9.75 -7.22
CA THR A 274 9.72 10.66 -8.22
C THR A 274 10.70 11.03 -9.33
N ASP A 275 11.99 11.15 -9.02
CA ASP A 275 13.03 11.46 -10.00
C ASP A 275 13.26 10.31 -10.98
N ASN A 276 13.21 9.07 -10.48
CA ASN A 276 13.48 7.85 -11.23
C ASN A 276 12.20 7.07 -11.62
N ALA A 277 11.02 7.67 -11.43
CA ALA A 277 9.77 7.06 -11.85
C ALA A 277 9.83 6.78 -13.36
N PRO A 278 9.36 5.61 -13.83
CA PRO A 278 9.16 5.42 -15.26
C PRO A 278 8.19 6.49 -15.77
N ALA A 279 8.41 6.94 -17.01
CA ALA A 279 7.47 7.84 -17.66
C ALA A 279 6.06 7.23 -17.59
N PRO A 280 5.04 8.02 -17.22
CA PRO A 280 3.68 7.54 -17.21
C PRO A 280 3.29 7.10 -18.63
N GLU A 281 2.61 5.97 -18.72
CA GLU A 281 2.17 5.44 -20.00
C GLU A 281 1.06 6.33 -20.57
N VAL A 282 1.17 6.63 -21.87
CA VAL A 282 0.13 7.33 -22.63
C VAL A 282 -0.84 6.28 -23.15
N VAL A 283 -2.01 6.17 -22.50
CA VAL A 283 -2.94 5.05 -22.73
C VAL A 283 -4.09 5.48 -23.64
N GLU A 284 -4.50 4.59 -24.54
CA GLU A 284 -5.69 4.80 -25.37
C GLU A 284 -6.97 4.63 -24.53
N ILE A 285 -7.97 5.49 -24.74
CA ILE A 285 -9.28 5.35 -24.09
C ILE A 285 -10.06 4.23 -24.78
N LEU A 286 -10.03 3.04 -24.17
CA LEU A 286 -10.71 1.84 -24.68
C LEU A 286 -12.01 1.52 -23.97
N ASN A 287 -12.15 1.88 -22.70
CA ASN A 287 -13.32 1.60 -21.87
C ASN A 287 -13.35 2.50 -20.63
N GLN A 288 -14.41 2.37 -19.84
CA GLN A 288 -14.62 3.18 -18.63
C GLN A 288 -13.51 3.00 -17.58
N ASP A 289 -12.98 1.78 -17.42
CA ASP A 289 -12.01 1.46 -16.37
C ASP A 289 -10.67 2.15 -16.62
N VAL A 290 -10.26 2.28 -17.89
CA VAL A 290 -9.07 3.05 -18.27
C VAL A 290 -9.18 4.51 -17.84
N VAL A 291 -10.33 5.14 -18.07
CA VAL A 291 -10.57 6.54 -17.69
C VAL A 291 -10.62 6.68 -16.17
N LYS A 292 -11.30 5.78 -15.46
CA LYS A 292 -11.35 5.80 -13.99
C LYS A 292 -9.95 5.68 -13.38
N LYS A 293 -9.18 4.69 -13.79
CA LYS A 293 -7.81 4.48 -13.29
C LYS A 293 -6.92 5.69 -13.56
N SER A 294 -6.95 6.24 -14.77
CA SER A 294 -6.07 7.35 -15.15
C SER A 294 -6.52 8.72 -14.63
N CYS A 295 -7.82 8.93 -14.38
CA CYS A 295 -8.33 10.25 -13.98
C CYS A 295 -8.78 10.35 -12.51
N GLU A 296 -9.22 9.27 -11.86
CA GLU A 296 -9.68 9.29 -10.45
C GLU A 296 -8.53 9.05 -9.46
N GLU A 297 -7.54 8.23 -9.81
CA GLU A 297 -6.37 7.96 -8.96
C GLU A 297 -5.37 9.12 -8.92
N HIS A 298 -5.47 10.05 -9.88
CA HIS A 298 -4.53 11.14 -10.11
C HIS A 298 -5.09 12.52 -9.76
N GLN A 299 -4.24 13.54 -9.64
CA GLN A 299 -4.69 14.92 -9.40
C GLN A 299 -5.25 15.57 -10.67
N LEU A 300 -4.58 15.31 -11.79
CA LEU A 300 -4.97 15.78 -13.11
C LEU A 300 -4.81 14.63 -14.10
N CYS A 301 -5.67 14.66 -15.10
CA CYS A 301 -5.73 13.72 -16.21
C CYS A 301 -5.61 14.52 -17.51
N ILE A 302 -4.60 14.26 -18.32
CA ILE A 302 -4.40 14.91 -19.61
C ILE A 302 -5.07 14.04 -20.66
N VAL A 303 -6.14 14.55 -21.26
CA VAL A 303 -6.93 13.88 -22.29
C VAL A 303 -6.62 14.55 -23.63
N SER A 304 -6.07 13.78 -24.57
CA SER A 304 -5.73 14.25 -25.91
C SER A 304 -6.65 13.61 -26.95
N ILE A 305 -7.27 14.40 -27.80
CA ILE A 305 -8.07 13.89 -28.91
C ILE A 305 -7.29 14.14 -30.19
N LEU A 306 -6.84 13.05 -30.81
CA LEU A 306 -6.00 13.06 -31.99
C LEU A 306 -6.87 13.00 -33.26
N PRO A 307 -6.41 13.55 -34.40
CA PRO A 307 -7.14 13.44 -35.66
C PRO A 307 -7.45 11.99 -36.04
N HIS A 308 -8.44 11.83 -36.91
CA HIS A 308 -8.82 10.53 -37.43
C HIS A 308 -7.64 9.88 -38.16
N ILE A 309 -7.56 8.54 -38.15
CA ILE A 309 -6.41 7.83 -38.73
C ILE A 309 -6.28 8.09 -40.23
N LEU A 310 -7.41 8.29 -40.93
CA LEU A 310 -7.45 8.60 -42.36
C LEU A 310 -6.84 9.98 -42.70
N ASP A 311 -6.83 10.92 -41.75
CA ASP A 311 -6.30 12.27 -41.99
C ASP A 311 -4.77 12.33 -41.83
N THR A 312 -4.22 11.47 -40.98
CA THR A 312 -2.83 11.58 -40.50
C THR A 312 -1.97 10.36 -40.80
N GLY A 313 -2.60 9.22 -41.06
CA GLY A 313 -1.96 7.92 -41.08
C GLY A 313 -1.35 7.53 -39.72
N ALA A 314 -0.83 6.31 -39.67
CA ALA A 314 -0.11 5.74 -38.54
C ALA A 314 1.12 6.57 -38.20
N THR A 315 1.81 7.12 -39.20
CA THR A 315 3.00 7.96 -39.00
C THR A 315 2.65 9.25 -38.25
N GLY A 316 1.60 9.96 -38.68
CA GLY A 316 1.15 11.18 -38.01
C GLY A 316 0.65 10.92 -36.59
N ARG A 317 -0.17 9.87 -36.41
CA ARG A 317 -0.63 9.44 -35.07
C ARG A 317 0.52 9.11 -34.13
N ASN A 318 1.48 8.30 -34.59
CA ASN A 318 2.66 7.95 -33.79
C ASN A 318 3.50 9.18 -33.43
N GLY A 319 3.58 10.19 -34.32
CA GLY A 319 4.23 11.47 -34.02
C GLY A 319 3.56 12.23 -32.86
N TYR A 320 2.22 12.28 -32.83
CA TYR A 320 1.48 12.87 -31.71
C TYR A 320 1.67 12.06 -30.42
N ILE A 321 1.59 10.74 -30.48
CA ILE A 321 1.82 9.86 -29.32
C ILE A 321 3.24 10.05 -28.78
N ALA A 322 4.25 10.15 -29.64
CA ALA A 322 5.63 10.40 -29.23
C ALA A 322 5.78 11.77 -28.53
N THR A 323 5.10 12.80 -29.03
CA THR A 323 5.06 14.13 -28.39
C THR A 323 4.44 14.03 -27.00
N LEU A 324 3.32 13.30 -26.85
CA LEU A 324 2.67 13.06 -25.56
C LEU A 324 3.58 12.28 -24.61
N GLN A 325 4.29 11.26 -25.09
CA GLN A 325 5.25 10.48 -24.30
C GLN A 325 6.41 11.34 -23.79
N GLY A 326 6.94 12.24 -24.63
CA GLY A 326 7.97 13.20 -24.22
C GLY A 326 7.48 14.17 -23.14
N MET A 327 6.25 14.66 -23.25
CA MET A 327 5.64 15.51 -22.22
C MET A 327 5.31 14.72 -20.94
N ALA A 328 4.85 13.48 -21.07
CA ALA A 328 4.64 12.55 -19.96
C ALA A 328 5.93 12.32 -19.16
N ASP A 329 7.05 12.05 -19.82
CA ASP A 329 8.35 11.91 -19.13
C ASP A 329 8.77 13.22 -18.45
N LYS A 330 8.63 14.37 -19.13
CA LYS A 330 8.97 15.68 -18.57
C LYS A 330 8.19 16.02 -17.30
N TYR A 331 6.91 15.67 -17.26
CA TYR A 331 6.00 15.95 -16.13
C TYR A 331 5.79 14.75 -15.19
N LYS A 332 6.58 13.67 -15.30
CA LYS A 332 6.41 12.44 -14.49
C LYS A 332 6.36 12.67 -12.99
N LYS A 333 7.08 13.67 -12.47
CA LYS A 333 7.06 14.05 -11.05
C LYS A 333 5.69 14.51 -10.55
N LYS A 334 4.79 14.93 -11.46
CA LYS A 334 3.44 15.39 -11.13
C LYS A 334 2.44 14.25 -11.01
N LEU A 335 2.80 13.04 -11.41
CA LEU A 335 1.94 11.85 -11.37
C LEU A 335 0.56 12.13 -12.00
N TRP A 336 0.54 12.76 -13.17
CA TRP A 336 -0.69 12.96 -13.94
C TRP A 336 -0.99 11.73 -14.80
N GLY A 337 -2.27 11.45 -15.01
CA GLY A 337 -2.71 10.45 -15.98
C GLY A 337 -2.62 11.01 -17.39
N TRP A 338 -2.25 10.16 -18.36
CA TRP A 338 -2.14 10.53 -19.77
C TRP A 338 -3.00 9.62 -20.62
N LEU A 339 -3.97 10.22 -21.29
CA LEU A 339 -4.95 9.53 -22.10
C LEU A 339 -4.98 10.13 -23.49
N TRP A 340 -5.25 9.28 -24.49
CA TRP A 340 -5.59 9.74 -25.82
C TRP A 340 -6.76 8.95 -26.42
N THR A 341 -7.48 9.59 -27.33
CA THR A 341 -8.51 8.95 -28.16
C THR A 341 -8.45 9.53 -29.57
N GLU A 342 -8.97 8.78 -30.53
CA GLU A 342 -9.26 9.29 -31.87
C GLU A 342 -10.47 10.24 -31.83
N ALA A 343 -10.43 11.27 -32.65
CA ALA A 343 -11.53 12.21 -32.88
C ALA A 343 -12.79 11.48 -33.35
N GLY A 344 -13.92 11.77 -32.71
CA GLY A 344 -15.21 11.14 -33.02
C GLY A 344 -15.41 9.76 -32.39
N ALA A 345 -14.36 9.14 -31.84
CA ALA A 345 -14.49 7.84 -31.19
C ALA A 345 -15.19 7.92 -29.82
N GLN A 346 -15.17 9.09 -29.16
CA GLN A 346 -15.78 9.31 -27.85
C GLN A 346 -16.60 10.62 -27.84
N PRO A 347 -17.71 10.70 -28.59
CA PRO A 347 -18.44 11.96 -28.82
C PRO A 347 -19.00 12.57 -27.53
N GLU A 348 -19.46 11.76 -26.58
CA GLU A 348 -19.95 12.26 -25.29
C GLU A 348 -18.82 12.86 -24.43
N LEU A 349 -17.63 12.25 -24.46
CA LEU A 349 -16.45 12.78 -23.78
C LEU A 349 -16.05 14.12 -24.37
N GLU A 350 -16.01 14.21 -25.70
CA GLU A 350 -15.68 15.43 -26.43
C GLU A 350 -16.67 16.56 -26.13
N ASP A 351 -17.98 16.31 -26.19
CA ASP A 351 -19.00 17.30 -25.82
C ASP A 351 -18.89 17.73 -24.35
N SER A 352 -18.60 16.79 -23.43
CA SER A 352 -18.46 17.11 -22.00
C SER A 352 -17.28 18.04 -21.69
N LEU A 353 -16.25 17.99 -22.53
CA LEU A 353 -15.05 18.82 -22.46
C LEU A 353 -15.13 20.04 -23.40
N GLY A 354 -16.24 20.23 -24.11
CA GLY A 354 -16.41 21.31 -25.09
C GLY A 354 -15.42 21.24 -26.26
N ILE A 355 -15.00 20.03 -26.63
CA ILE A 355 -14.08 19.75 -27.73
C ILE A 355 -14.92 19.28 -28.94
N GLY A 356 -14.50 19.68 -30.15
CA GLY A 356 -15.21 19.37 -31.41
C GLY A 356 -15.47 20.61 -32.29
N GLY A 357 -15.38 21.81 -31.73
CA GLY A 357 -15.61 23.06 -32.48
C GLY A 357 -14.38 23.71 -33.11
N PHE A 358 -13.16 23.40 -32.63
CA PHE A 358 -11.92 24.09 -33.01
C PHE A 358 -10.95 23.23 -33.84
N GLY A 359 -11.37 22.02 -34.24
CA GLY A 359 -10.55 21.06 -34.96
C GLY A 359 -9.65 20.21 -34.06
N TYR A 360 -8.97 19.25 -34.68
CA TYR A 360 -8.07 18.29 -34.02
C TYR A 360 -6.64 18.48 -34.55
N PRO A 361 -5.59 18.19 -33.76
CA PRO A 361 -5.61 17.64 -32.40
C PRO A 361 -6.06 18.64 -31.33
N ALA A 362 -6.73 18.14 -30.30
CA ALA A 362 -7.18 18.90 -29.14
C ALA A 362 -6.69 18.27 -27.83
N MET A 363 -6.56 19.05 -26.76
CA MET A 363 -6.14 18.56 -25.45
C MET A 363 -6.92 19.26 -24.34
N ALA A 364 -7.33 18.51 -23.33
CA ALA A 364 -7.86 19.04 -22.09
C ALA A 364 -7.18 18.40 -20.87
N ALA A 365 -6.90 19.23 -19.87
CA ALA A 365 -6.49 18.77 -18.55
C ALA A 365 -7.71 18.75 -17.62
N VAL A 366 -8.07 17.57 -17.13
CA VAL A 366 -9.28 17.32 -16.34
C VAL A 366 -8.91 17.02 -14.89
N ASN A 367 -9.63 17.65 -13.95
CA ASN A 367 -9.62 17.30 -12.54
C ASN A 367 -10.92 16.59 -12.19
N ALA A 368 -10.90 15.25 -12.15
CA ALA A 368 -12.09 14.45 -11.89
C ALA A 368 -12.70 14.71 -10.50
N ARG A 369 -11.89 15.07 -9.50
CA ARG A 369 -12.40 15.37 -8.14
C ARG A 369 -13.16 16.69 -8.06
N LYS A 370 -12.73 17.69 -8.83
CA LYS A 370 -13.36 19.02 -8.86
C LYS A 370 -14.36 19.18 -10.00
N MET A 371 -14.46 18.20 -10.90
CA MET A 371 -15.23 18.25 -12.15
C MET A 371 -14.96 19.54 -12.94
N LYS A 372 -13.68 19.90 -13.07
CA LYS A 372 -13.21 21.06 -13.83
C LYS A 372 -12.18 20.62 -14.84
N PHE A 373 -12.16 21.27 -15.99
CA PHE A 373 -11.14 21.06 -17.01
C PHE A 373 -10.60 22.39 -17.54
N ALA A 374 -9.44 22.33 -18.18
CA ALA A 374 -8.87 23.42 -18.97
C ALA A 374 -8.51 22.87 -20.34
N ILE A 375 -8.77 23.66 -21.40
CA ILE A 375 -8.42 23.29 -22.78
C ILE A 375 -7.10 23.93 -23.16
N LEU A 376 -6.26 23.20 -23.89
CA LEU A 376 -5.09 23.74 -24.58
C LEU A 376 -5.55 24.73 -25.67
N LYS A 377 -5.24 26.02 -25.49
CA LYS A 377 -5.54 27.07 -26.49
C LYS A 377 -4.39 27.33 -27.48
N GLY A 378 -3.20 26.83 -27.17
CA GLY A 378 -2.01 26.97 -28.01
C GLY A 378 -1.88 25.86 -29.05
N SER A 379 -0.73 25.81 -29.71
CA SER A 379 -0.41 24.73 -30.66
C SER A 379 -0.24 23.39 -29.94
N PHE A 380 -0.67 22.31 -30.59
CA PHE A 380 -0.37 20.93 -30.17
C PHE A 380 1.08 20.58 -30.57
N SER A 381 2.03 21.20 -29.89
CA SER A 381 3.47 20.99 -30.05
C SER A 381 4.13 20.87 -28.67
N GLU A 382 5.37 20.39 -28.58
CA GLU A 382 6.07 20.30 -27.30
C GLU A 382 6.10 21.64 -26.55
N SER A 383 6.32 22.75 -27.26
CA SER A 383 6.36 24.09 -26.68
C SER A 383 4.98 24.53 -26.17
N GLY A 384 3.93 24.38 -26.98
CA GLY A 384 2.57 24.78 -26.63
C GLY A 384 1.97 23.94 -25.50
N ILE A 385 2.16 22.62 -25.55
CA ILE A 385 1.74 21.71 -24.48
C ILE A 385 2.51 22.03 -23.20
N ASN A 386 3.83 22.22 -23.26
CA ASN A 386 4.63 22.56 -22.09
C ASN A 386 4.21 23.90 -21.45
N GLU A 387 3.92 24.92 -22.24
CA GLU A 387 3.41 26.19 -21.71
C GLU A 387 2.10 26.00 -20.96
N PHE A 388 1.13 25.33 -21.58
CA PHE A 388 -0.17 25.02 -20.99
C PHE A 388 -0.05 24.22 -19.68
N LEU A 389 0.72 23.13 -19.68
CA LEU A 389 0.92 22.29 -18.50
C LEU A 389 1.68 23.02 -17.37
N ARG A 390 2.62 23.91 -17.73
CA ARG A 390 3.32 24.76 -16.75
C ARG A 390 2.35 25.72 -16.06
N GLU A 391 1.45 26.37 -16.80
CA GLU A 391 0.44 27.26 -16.24
C GLU A 391 -0.46 26.52 -15.25
N LEU A 392 -0.95 25.34 -15.62
CA LEU A 392 -1.78 24.51 -14.74
C LEU A 392 -1.04 24.12 -13.46
N SER A 393 0.24 23.79 -13.55
CA SER A 393 1.04 23.43 -12.38
C SER A 393 1.21 24.59 -11.39
N VAL A 394 1.08 25.84 -11.81
CA VAL A 394 1.13 27.02 -10.92
C VAL A 394 -0.26 27.57 -10.59
N GLY A 395 -1.33 26.85 -10.96
CA GLY A 395 -2.71 27.26 -10.71
C GLY A 395 -3.16 28.45 -11.58
N ARG A 396 -2.45 28.73 -12.68
CA ARG A 396 -2.85 29.71 -13.68
C ARG A 396 -3.56 28.99 -14.82
N GLY A 397 -4.57 29.63 -15.40
CA GLY A 397 -5.35 29.05 -16.49
C GLY A 397 -6.85 29.19 -16.25
N SER A 398 -7.58 29.42 -17.34
CA SER A 398 -9.04 29.43 -17.32
C SER A 398 -9.55 27.99 -17.24
N THR A 399 -10.40 27.71 -16.25
CA THR A 399 -11.05 26.40 -16.09
C THR A 399 -12.54 26.52 -16.35
N ALA A 400 -13.11 25.48 -16.96
CA ALA A 400 -14.54 25.33 -17.18
C ALA A 400 -15.06 24.10 -16.39
N PRO A 401 -16.32 24.11 -15.94
CA PRO A 401 -16.93 22.93 -15.34
C PRO A 401 -17.20 21.87 -16.41
N VAL A 402 -16.97 20.59 -16.08
CA VAL A 402 -17.37 19.47 -16.94
C VAL A 402 -18.89 19.42 -17.02
N LYS A 403 -19.44 19.33 -18.24
CA LYS A 403 -20.88 19.28 -18.49
C LYS A 403 -21.49 18.07 -17.74
N GLY A 404 -22.60 18.28 -17.04
CA GLY A 404 -23.28 17.21 -16.29
C GLY A 404 -22.64 16.84 -14.94
N ALA A 405 -21.53 17.48 -14.53
CA ALA A 405 -20.87 17.26 -13.24
C ALA A 405 -20.44 15.80 -12.95
N ALA A 406 -20.32 14.97 -13.99
CA ALA A 406 -19.73 13.64 -13.95
C ALA A 406 -18.94 13.40 -15.25
N LEU A 407 -17.98 12.47 -15.23
CA LEU A 407 -17.36 12.00 -16.47
C LEU A 407 -18.41 11.19 -17.26
N PRO A 408 -18.58 11.44 -18.56
CA PRO A 408 -19.57 10.73 -19.37
C PRO A 408 -19.20 9.26 -19.53
N PRO A 409 -20.17 8.40 -19.90
CA PRO A 409 -19.89 7.02 -20.24
C PRO A 409 -18.96 6.94 -21.45
N ILE A 410 -18.03 5.99 -21.39
CA ILE A 410 -17.05 5.73 -22.45
C ILE A 410 -17.51 4.56 -23.31
N ILE A 411 -17.51 4.75 -24.62
CA ILE A 411 -17.81 3.69 -25.58
C ILE A 411 -16.66 2.68 -25.58
N SER A 412 -16.97 1.40 -25.39
CA SER A 412 -15.96 0.35 -25.42
C SER A 412 -15.50 0.10 -26.86
N LYS A 413 -14.20 0.08 -27.10
CA LYS A 413 -13.63 -0.20 -28.42
C LYS A 413 -12.37 -1.08 -28.35
N GLU A 414 -12.02 -1.66 -29.49
CA GLU A 414 -10.75 -2.37 -29.65
C GLU A 414 -9.59 -1.37 -29.73
N ALA A 415 -8.41 -1.82 -29.28
CA ALA A 415 -7.19 -1.03 -29.36
C ALA A 415 -6.79 -0.82 -30.82
N TRP A 416 -6.23 0.35 -31.12
CA TRP A 416 -5.70 0.61 -32.45
C TRP A 416 -4.61 -0.42 -32.80
N ASP A 417 -4.72 -0.99 -34.00
CA ASP A 417 -3.86 -2.07 -34.49
C ASP A 417 -2.46 -1.61 -34.95
N GLY A 418 -2.21 -0.30 -34.90
CA GLY A 418 -0.95 0.32 -35.28
C GLY A 418 -0.79 0.56 -36.78
N LYS A 419 -1.84 0.32 -37.59
CA LYS A 419 -1.80 0.47 -39.05
C LYS A 419 -2.56 1.71 -39.53
N ASP A 420 -2.35 2.06 -40.79
CA ASP A 420 -3.13 3.08 -41.47
C ASP A 420 -4.60 2.64 -41.57
N GLY A 421 -5.51 3.62 -41.57
CA GLY A 421 -6.92 3.35 -41.81
C GLY A 421 -7.13 2.94 -43.27
N GLU A 422 -7.96 1.92 -43.48
CA GLU A 422 -8.46 1.57 -44.79
C GLU A 422 -9.81 2.27 -44.97
N LEU A 423 -9.99 2.94 -46.12
CA LEU A 423 -11.32 3.42 -46.48
C LEU A 423 -12.23 2.20 -46.67
N PRO A 424 -13.50 2.27 -46.23
CA PRO A 424 -14.48 1.27 -46.60
C PRO A 424 -14.44 1.11 -48.11
N VAL A 425 -14.39 -0.13 -48.60
CA VAL A 425 -14.62 -0.39 -50.03
C VAL A 425 -16.03 0.14 -50.29
N GLU A 426 -16.15 1.21 -51.07
CA GLU A 426 -17.46 1.63 -51.58
C GLU A 426 -17.95 0.45 -52.41
N ASP A 427 -18.99 -0.24 -51.93
CA ASP A 427 -19.77 -1.10 -52.80
C ASP A 427 -20.30 -0.15 -53.88
N ASP A 428 -19.77 -0.29 -55.11
CA ASP A 428 -20.24 0.46 -56.27
C ASP A 428 -21.77 0.35 -56.27
N ILE A 429 -22.45 1.43 -55.90
CA ILE A 429 -23.90 1.47 -55.94
C ILE A 429 -24.25 1.35 -57.42
N ASP A 430 -24.70 0.17 -57.83
CA ASP A 430 -25.11 -0.09 -59.20
C ASP A 430 -26.37 0.73 -59.50
N LEU A 431 -26.15 1.93 -60.07
CA LEU A 431 -27.21 2.85 -60.45
C LEU A 431 -27.99 2.37 -61.68
N SER A 432 -27.73 1.17 -62.21
CA SER A 432 -28.50 0.62 -63.33
C SER A 432 -29.93 0.20 -62.96
N ASP A 433 -30.23 0.05 -61.66
CA ASP A 433 -31.57 -0.27 -61.13
C ASP A 433 -32.42 0.97 -60.78
N VAL A 434 -31.91 2.20 -61.02
CA VAL A 434 -32.70 3.43 -60.81
C VAL A 434 -33.53 3.71 -62.06
N GLU A 435 -34.74 3.15 -62.14
CA GLU A 435 -35.77 3.59 -63.08
C GLU A 435 -36.21 5.02 -62.70
N LEU A 436 -35.80 6.00 -63.51
CA LEU A 436 -36.34 7.35 -63.47
C LEU A 436 -37.75 7.29 -64.06
N ASP A 437 -38.77 7.30 -63.20
CA ASP A 437 -40.15 7.51 -63.63
C ASP A 437 -40.23 8.80 -64.47
N GLU A 438 -40.61 8.67 -65.74
CA GLU A 438 -40.88 9.78 -66.64
C GLU A 438 -41.94 10.67 -65.99
N PHE A 439 -41.53 11.85 -65.54
CA PHE A 439 -42.45 12.90 -65.11
C PHE A 439 -43.41 13.21 -66.26
N ASP A 440 -44.69 12.93 -66.02
CA ASP A 440 -45.79 13.19 -66.95
C ASP A 440 -45.83 14.68 -67.30
N ARG A 441 -45.52 15.01 -68.56
CA ARG A 441 -45.50 16.39 -69.10
C ARG A 441 -46.92 16.89 -69.40
N SER A 442 -47.92 16.50 -68.60
CA SER A 442 -49.34 16.86 -68.82
C SER A 442 -49.90 17.92 -67.87
N GLU A 443 -49.12 18.50 -66.96
CA GLU A 443 -49.54 19.64 -66.14
C GLU A 443 -48.60 20.85 -66.29
N LEU A 444 -48.48 21.35 -67.53
CA LEU A 444 -47.99 22.71 -67.82
C LEU A 444 -49.10 23.58 -68.38
#